data_AF-A0A2N3EJM9-F1
#
_entry.id   AF-A0A2N3EJM9-F1
#
_cell.length_a   1.000
_cell.length_b   1.000
_cell.length_c   1.000
_cell.angle_alpha   90.00
_cell.angle_beta   90.00
_cell.angle_gamma   90.00
#
_symmetry.space_group_name_H-M   'P 1'
#
loop_
_entity.id
_entity.type
_entity.pdbx_description
1 polymer ?
#
loop_
_entity_poly.entity_id
_entity_poly.type
_entity_poly.pdbx_seq_one_letter_code
_entity_poly.pdbx_strand_id
1 'polypeptide(L)'
;DCAFVAGCDGFHGVSRRSIPPERLTQFERVYPFGWLGILAHTPPVCAELIYAGGDAGFALCSMRSHTLSRYYIQCALSERVEDWPDARFWEALAARLPPEHATNLRTGPSIEKSIAPLRSFVAEPMRWGRLFLAGDAAHIVPPTGAKGLNLAASDIHYLSQALIAHFRDGDDSGLTGYSERALARVWKAERFSWWMTGLLHRFPDTDAFGARMQAAEFAYLAQSPAAQTALAENYVGLPY
;
A
#
# COMPACT_ATOMS: atom_id res chain seq x y z
N ASP A 1 -1.48 -34.99 -6.12
CA ASP A 1 -2.91 -34.66 -6.03
C ASP A 1 -3.19 -33.85 -4.78
N CYS A 2 -4.18 -32.94 -4.83
CA CYS A 2 -4.59 -32.11 -3.70
C CYS A 2 -6.11 -31.82 -3.73
N ALA A 3 -6.69 -31.51 -2.58
CA ALA A 3 -8.12 -31.18 -2.48
C ALA A 3 -8.42 -29.71 -2.82
N PHE A 4 -7.51 -28.79 -2.48
CA PHE A 4 -7.64 -27.35 -2.70
C PHE A 4 -6.28 -26.75 -3.03
N VAL A 5 -6.29 -25.60 -3.71
CA VAL A 5 -5.09 -24.83 -4.05
C VAL A 5 -5.25 -23.41 -3.49
N ALA A 6 -4.27 -22.94 -2.74
CA ALA A 6 -4.15 -21.54 -2.33
C ALA A 6 -3.10 -20.85 -3.22
N GLY A 7 -3.56 -19.94 -4.08
CA GLY A 7 -2.72 -19.07 -4.90
C GLY A 7 -2.20 -17.90 -4.08
N CYS A 8 -0.98 -18.05 -3.56
CA CYS A 8 -0.24 -17.02 -2.80
C CYS A 8 1.03 -16.59 -3.54
N ASP A 9 0.99 -16.59 -4.87
CA ASP A 9 2.13 -16.46 -5.78
C ASP A 9 2.31 -15.03 -6.34
N GLY A 10 1.68 -14.05 -5.68
CA GLY A 10 1.87 -12.63 -5.94
C GLY A 10 1.24 -12.11 -7.23
N PHE A 11 1.49 -10.84 -7.54
CA PHE A 11 0.83 -10.15 -8.65
C PHE A 11 1.07 -10.78 -10.02
N HIS A 12 2.25 -11.38 -10.20
CA HIS A 12 2.63 -12.06 -11.45
C HIS A 12 2.55 -13.59 -11.34
N GLY A 13 1.89 -14.09 -10.31
CA GLY A 13 1.62 -15.51 -10.09
C GLY A 13 0.81 -16.17 -11.22
N VAL A 14 0.91 -17.50 -11.30
CA VAL A 14 0.17 -18.31 -12.27
C VAL A 14 -1.28 -18.52 -11.82
N SER A 15 -1.55 -18.53 -10.51
CA SER A 15 -2.85 -18.87 -9.94
C SER A 15 -4.01 -18.07 -10.55
N ARG A 16 -3.94 -16.73 -10.51
CA ARG A 16 -4.96 -15.85 -11.10
C ARG A 16 -5.10 -16.05 -12.61
N ARG A 17 -4.00 -16.31 -13.32
CA ARG A 17 -4.01 -16.57 -14.78
C ARG A 17 -4.61 -17.92 -15.16
N SER A 18 -4.69 -18.86 -14.22
CA SER A 18 -5.34 -20.15 -14.42
C SER A 18 -6.87 -20.07 -14.36
N ILE A 19 -7.44 -18.94 -13.93
CA ILE A 19 -8.88 -18.70 -13.94
C ILE A 19 -9.28 -18.16 -15.32
N PRO A 20 -10.32 -18.71 -15.97
CA PRO A 20 -10.79 -18.20 -17.26
C PRO A 20 -11.10 -16.70 -17.19
N PRO A 21 -10.61 -15.86 -18.13
CA PRO A 21 -10.77 -14.41 -18.06
C PRO A 21 -12.23 -13.94 -17.94
N GLU A 22 -13.18 -14.64 -18.57
CA GLU A 22 -14.61 -14.35 -18.51
C GLU A 22 -15.26 -14.63 -17.14
N ARG A 23 -14.52 -15.27 -16.23
CA ARG A 23 -14.93 -15.53 -14.85
C ARG A 23 -14.35 -14.52 -13.87
N LEU A 24 -13.51 -13.58 -14.33
CA LEU A 24 -12.89 -12.55 -13.51
C LEU A 24 -13.24 -11.15 -14.01
N THR A 25 -13.71 -10.31 -13.10
CA THR A 25 -13.74 -8.86 -13.29
C THR A 25 -12.50 -8.27 -12.62
N GLN A 26 -11.75 -7.46 -13.35
CA GLN A 26 -10.55 -6.79 -12.84
C GLN A 26 -10.78 -5.28 -12.78
N PHE A 27 -10.49 -4.70 -11.62
CA PHE A 27 -10.54 -3.26 -11.39
C PHE A 27 -9.12 -2.76 -11.20
N GLU A 28 -8.73 -1.72 -11.94
CA GLU A 28 -7.35 -1.23 -11.91
C GLU A 28 -7.27 0.29 -11.97
N ARG A 29 -6.33 0.83 -11.19
CA ARG A 29 -5.84 2.20 -11.33
C ARG A 29 -4.32 2.21 -11.21
N VAL A 30 -3.65 2.67 -12.27
CA VAL A 30 -2.22 2.96 -12.25
C VAL A 30 -2.03 4.43 -11.92
N TYR A 31 -1.16 4.73 -10.95
CA TYR A 31 -0.87 6.12 -10.57
C TYR A 31 0.31 6.65 -11.39
N PRO A 32 0.32 7.93 -11.79
CA PRO A 32 1.32 8.49 -12.72
C PRO A 32 2.67 8.81 -12.05
N PHE A 33 3.04 8.07 -11.01
CA PHE A 33 4.27 8.24 -10.23
C PHE A 33 4.67 6.95 -9.51
N GLY A 34 5.94 6.90 -9.11
CA GLY A 34 6.50 5.83 -8.30
C GLY A 34 7.07 6.35 -6.99
N TRP A 35 7.46 5.43 -6.11
CA TRP A 35 8.28 5.72 -4.94
C TRP A 35 9.70 5.28 -5.18
N LEU A 36 10.63 6.23 -5.17
CA LEU A 36 12.04 5.93 -5.02
C LEU A 36 12.31 5.71 -3.53
N GLY A 37 12.65 4.48 -3.15
CA GLY A 37 12.96 4.10 -1.78
C GLY A 37 14.45 3.91 -1.56
N ILE A 38 14.94 4.26 -0.37
CA ILE A 38 16.30 3.97 0.09
C ILE A 38 16.24 3.27 1.46
N LEU A 39 17.07 2.25 1.66
CA LEU A 39 17.36 1.67 2.97
C LEU A 39 18.78 2.08 3.39
N ALA A 40 18.97 2.60 4.59
CA ALA A 40 20.28 3.05 5.06
C ALA A 40 20.51 2.78 6.56
N HIS A 41 21.76 2.48 6.92
CA HIS A 41 22.19 2.35 8.32
C HIS A 41 22.35 3.72 8.98
N THR A 42 21.22 4.38 9.22
CA THR A 42 21.13 5.66 9.91
C THR A 42 20.01 5.60 10.95
N PRO A 43 20.15 6.31 12.08
CA PRO A 43 19.05 6.43 13.03
C PRO A 43 17.86 7.15 12.38
N PRO A 44 16.62 6.74 12.68
CA PRO A 44 15.43 7.41 12.16
C PRO A 44 15.40 8.89 12.54
N VAL A 45 14.88 9.72 11.64
CA VAL A 45 14.75 11.18 11.87
C VAL A 45 13.71 11.53 12.94
N CYS A 46 12.76 10.63 13.19
CA CYS A 46 11.71 10.74 14.18
C CYS A 46 11.45 9.36 14.81
N ALA A 47 10.93 9.32 16.03
CA ALA A 47 10.52 8.09 16.70
C ALA A 47 9.27 7.45 16.07
N GLU A 48 8.51 8.23 15.29
CA GLU A 48 7.34 7.79 14.54
C GLU A 48 7.53 8.02 13.03
N LEU A 49 6.60 7.52 12.22
CA LEU A 49 6.61 7.76 10.78
C LEU A 49 6.20 9.21 10.48
N ILE A 50 6.82 9.80 9.45
CA ILE A 50 6.40 11.10 8.90
C ILE A 50 5.94 10.89 7.46
N TYR A 51 4.67 11.17 7.18
CA TYR A 51 4.15 11.34 5.83
C TYR A 51 4.14 12.84 5.52
N ALA A 52 4.87 13.25 4.48
CA ALA A 52 4.94 14.64 4.06
C ALA A 52 4.41 14.78 2.62
N GLY A 53 3.37 15.59 2.44
CA GLY A 53 2.87 16.02 1.15
C GLY A 53 3.13 17.51 0.95
N GLY A 54 3.54 17.91 -0.25
CA GLY A 54 3.82 19.31 -0.58
C GLY A 54 4.12 19.51 -2.07
N ASP A 55 4.45 20.74 -2.46
CA ASP A 55 4.65 21.12 -3.86
C ASP A 55 5.79 20.36 -4.55
N ALA A 56 6.82 19.99 -3.78
CA ALA A 56 7.93 19.16 -4.27
C ALA A 56 7.58 17.66 -4.39
N GLY A 57 6.33 17.28 -4.12
CA GLY A 57 5.83 15.91 -4.11
C GLY A 57 5.95 15.23 -2.75
N PHE A 58 5.47 13.99 -2.69
CA PHE A 58 5.42 13.20 -1.47
C PHE A 58 6.80 12.76 -0.95
N ALA A 59 6.93 12.67 0.37
CA ALA A 59 8.01 11.96 1.06
C ALA A 59 7.49 11.14 2.26
N LEU A 60 8.18 10.05 2.56
CA LEU A 60 7.92 9.20 3.73
C LEU A 60 9.22 8.95 4.48
N CYS A 61 9.22 9.29 5.78
CA CYS A 61 10.23 8.85 6.73
C CYS A 61 9.70 7.67 7.52
N SER A 62 10.31 6.51 7.33
CA SER A 62 9.97 5.27 8.04
C SER A 62 11.25 4.62 8.58
N MET A 63 11.09 3.49 9.26
CA MET A 63 12.18 2.79 9.93
C MET A 63 12.03 1.28 9.89
N ARG A 64 13.11 0.59 10.23
CA ARG A 64 13.15 -0.85 10.54
C ARG A 64 13.62 -1.08 11.97
N SER A 65 14.50 -0.23 12.48
CA SER A 65 14.97 -0.22 13.87
C SER A 65 15.52 1.17 14.23
N HIS A 66 16.05 1.32 15.44
CA HIS A 66 16.74 2.56 15.88
C HIS A 66 18.06 2.85 15.12
N THR A 67 18.54 1.93 14.28
CA THR A 67 19.80 2.05 13.52
C THR A 67 19.65 1.77 12.02
N LEU A 68 18.42 1.54 11.56
CA LEU A 68 18.11 1.18 10.18
C LEU A 68 16.84 1.89 9.73
N SER A 69 16.98 2.79 8.76
CA SER A 69 15.92 3.67 8.30
C SER A 69 15.52 3.37 6.86
N ARG A 70 14.24 3.59 6.56
CA ARG A 70 13.67 3.43 5.22
C ARG A 70 12.97 4.72 4.83
N TYR A 71 13.44 5.36 3.78
CA TYR A 71 12.85 6.61 3.28
C TYR A 71 12.32 6.42 1.87
N TYR A 72 11.29 7.20 1.52
CA TYR A 72 10.75 7.24 0.18
C TYR A 72 10.51 8.67 -0.26
N ILE A 73 10.67 8.90 -1.55
CA ILE A 73 10.22 10.13 -2.20
C ILE A 73 9.43 9.77 -3.45
N GLN A 74 8.42 10.58 -3.76
CA GLN A 74 7.73 10.50 -5.03
C GLN A 74 8.66 10.86 -6.18
N CYS A 75 8.60 10.08 -7.26
CA CYS A 75 9.35 10.27 -8.49
C CYS A 75 8.46 10.00 -9.70
N ALA A 76 8.85 10.52 -10.87
CA ALA A 76 8.16 10.21 -12.12
C ALA A 76 8.41 8.75 -12.55
N LEU A 77 7.49 8.14 -13.29
CA LEU A 77 7.63 6.76 -13.77
C LEU A 77 8.80 6.57 -14.76
N SER A 78 9.27 7.66 -15.38
CA SER A 78 10.42 7.66 -16.29
C SER A 78 11.77 7.71 -15.59
N GLU A 79 11.79 7.99 -14.28
CA GLU A 79 13.02 8.07 -13.50
C GLU A 79 13.68 6.68 -13.40
N ARG A 80 15.01 6.66 -13.43
CA ARG A 80 15.80 5.44 -13.29
C ARG A 80 16.60 5.49 -12.00
N VAL A 81 16.70 4.37 -11.29
CA VAL A 81 17.41 4.30 -9.99
C VAL A 81 18.87 4.77 -10.13
N GLU A 82 19.50 4.49 -11.27
CA GLU A 82 20.89 4.87 -11.56
C GLU A 82 21.12 6.38 -11.61
N ASP A 83 20.08 7.16 -11.95
CA ASP A 83 20.14 8.63 -12.01
C ASP A 83 20.01 9.29 -10.63
N TRP A 84 19.85 8.49 -9.58
CA TRP A 84 19.67 8.95 -8.19
C TRP A 84 20.84 8.52 -7.32
N PRO A 85 22.00 9.19 -7.38
CA PRO A 85 23.05 8.99 -6.38
C PRO A 85 22.52 9.35 -4.98
N ASP A 86 23.11 8.75 -3.93
CA ASP A 86 22.63 8.91 -2.55
C ASP A 86 22.50 10.38 -2.14
N ALA A 87 23.48 11.22 -2.50
CA ALA A 87 23.46 12.65 -2.20
C ALA A 87 22.20 13.35 -2.78
N ARG A 88 21.86 13.09 -4.05
CA ARG A 88 20.66 13.62 -4.70
C ARG A 88 19.38 13.16 -3.99
N PHE A 89 19.32 11.90 -3.58
CA PHE A 89 18.18 11.39 -2.80
C PHE A 89 18.02 12.15 -1.48
N TRP A 90 19.10 12.30 -0.73
CA TRP A 90 19.07 12.94 0.58
C TRP A 90 18.70 14.44 0.49
N GLU A 91 19.23 15.15 -0.50
CA GLU A 91 18.85 16.54 -0.78
C GLU A 91 17.36 16.67 -1.12
N ALA A 92 16.86 15.80 -2.00
CA ALA A 92 15.46 15.80 -2.40
C ALA A 92 14.52 15.36 -1.28
N LEU A 93 14.97 14.51 -0.35
CA LEU A 93 14.23 14.18 0.85
C LEU A 93 14.18 15.39 1.80
N ALA A 94 15.32 15.99 2.12
CA ALA A 94 15.40 17.14 3.02
C ALA A 94 14.52 18.32 2.54
N ALA A 95 14.50 18.58 1.22
CA ALA A 95 13.68 19.63 0.61
C ALA A 95 12.15 19.40 0.74
N ARG A 96 11.71 18.17 1.04
CA ARG A 96 10.29 17.81 1.21
C ARG A 96 9.87 17.73 2.68
N LEU A 97 10.81 17.89 3.61
CA LEU A 97 10.53 17.81 5.04
C LEU A 97 10.45 19.21 5.67
N PRO A 98 9.68 19.37 6.75
CA PRO A 98 9.75 20.55 7.60
C PRO A 98 11.20 20.81 8.06
N PRO A 99 11.63 22.08 8.20
CA PRO A 99 13.03 22.42 8.53
C PRO A 99 13.59 21.74 9.78
N GLU A 100 12.75 21.55 10.80
CA GLU A 100 13.10 20.86 12.05
C GLU A 100 13.47 19.38 11.84
N HIS A 101 12.83 18.70 10.90
CA HIS A 101 13.15 17.31 10.56
C HIS A 101 14.30 17.24 9.56
N ALA A 102 14.34 18.15 8.57
CA ALA A 102 15.43 18.22 7.60
C ALA A 102 16.79 18.43 8.26
N THR A 103 16.86 19.31 9.27
CA THR A 103 18.10 19.61 10.00
C THR A 103 18.60 18.41 10.83
N ASN A 104 17.69 17.57 11.31
CA ASN A 104 18.00 16.39 12.12
C ASN A 104 18.21 15.12 11.29
N LEU A 105 18.03 15.18 9.97
CA LEU A 105 18.16 14.05 9.07
C LEU A 105 19.61 13.53 9.04
N ARG A 106 19.81 12.31 9.53
CA ARG A 106 21.10 11.61 9.43
C ARG A 106 21.16 10.82 8.13
N THR A 107 22.08 11.20 7.26
CA THR A 107 22.29 10.59 5.94
C THR A 107 23.39 9.53 6.00
N GLY A 108 23.39 8.61 5.02
CA GLY A 108 24.39 7.56 4.91
C GLY A 108 24.31 6.86 3.55
N PRO A 109 25.25 5.94 3.26
CA PRO A 109 25.21 5.16 2.03
C PRO A 109 23.97 4.25 1.99
N SER A 110 23.41 4.07 0.79
CA SER A 110 22.32 3.13 0.57
C SER A 110 22.80 1.68 0.69
N ILE A 111 21.99 0.86 1.37
CA ILE A 111 22.09 -0.61 1.37
C ILE A 111 21.30 -1.15 0.17
N GLU A 112 20.13 -0.57 -0.06
CA GLU A 112 19.23 -0.92 -1.15
C GLU A 112 18.52 0.35 -1.63
N LYS A 113 18.30 0.43 -2.94
CA LYS A 113 17.57 1.50 -3.59
C LYS A 113 16.76 0.93 -4.74
N SER A 114 15.49 1.30 -4.83
CA SER A 114 14.58 0.81 -5.85
C SER A 114 13.45 1.80 -6.11
N ILE A 115 12.88 1.74 -7.31
CA ILE A 115 11.63 2.45 -7.65
C ILE A 115 10.50 1.44 -7.68
N ALA A 116 9.47 1.69 -6.88
CA ALA A 116 8.23 0.92 -6.88
C ALA A 116 7.11 1.73 -7.55
N PRO A 117 6.48 1.23 -8.64
CA PRO A 117 5.30 1.88 -9.21
C PRO A 117 4.09 1.74 -8.28
N LEU A 118 3.20 2.73 -8.29
CA LEU A 118 1.98 2.72 -7.49
C LEU A 118 0.79 2.22 -8.31
N ARG A 119 0.00 1.31 -7.72
CA ARG A 119 -1.15 0.66 -8.34
C ARG A 119 -2.23 0.37 -7.28
N SER A 120 -3.49 0.50 -7.67
CA SER A 120 -4.63 -0.20 -7.07
C SER A 120 -5.11 -1.28 -8.04
N PHE A 121 -5.37 -2.48 -7.54
CA PHE A 121 -5.86 -3.61 -8.34
C PHE A 121 -6.71 -4.54 -7.49
N VAL A 122 -7.86 -4.97 -8.00
CA VAL A 122 -8.72 -5.98 -7.35
C VAL A 122 -9.26 -6.92 -8.42
N ALA A 123 -9.18 -8.23 -8.18
CA ALA A 123 -9.80 -9.27 -8.99
C ALA A 123 -11.01 -9.90 -8.27
N GLU A 124 -12.15 -9.92 -8.95
CA GLU A 124 -13.39 -10.51 -8.44
C GLU A 124 -13.90 -11.63 -9.35
N PRO A 125 -14.35 -12.77 -8.81
CA PRO A 125 -14.18 -13.22 -7.43
C PRO A 125 -12.73 -13.67 -7.13
N MET A 126 -12.41 -13.83 -5.85
CA MET A 126 -11.10 -14.32 -5.36
C MET A 126 -11.00 -15.86 -5.33
N ARG A 127 -11.86 -16.58 -6.08
CA ARG A 127 -11.85 -18.05 -6.15
C ARG A 127 -12.38 -18.57 -7.48
N TRP A 128 -11.95 -19.77 -7.85
CA TRP A 128 -12.52 -20.52 -8.96
C TRP A 128 -12.42 -22.02 -8.70
N GLY A 129 -13.58 -22.70 -8.57
CA GLY A 129 -13.63 -24.10 -8.17
C GLY A 129 -12.95 -24.32 -6.82
N ARG A 130 -11.83 -25.08 -6.84
CA ARG A 130 -10.99 -25.43 -5.69
C ARG A 130 -9.74 -24.53 -5.53
N LEU A 131 -9.58 -23.52 -6.39
CA LEU A 131 -8.52 -22.51 -6.32
C LEU A 131 -9.02 -21.27 -5.58
N PHE A 132 -8.24 -20.80 -4.61
CA PHE A 132 -8.48 -19.58 -3.84
C PHE A 132 -7.28 -18.64 -3.98
N LEU A 133 -7.51 -17.37 -4.28
CA LEU A 133 -6.46 -16.35 -4.41
C LEU A 133 -6.33 -15.56 -3.12
N ALA A 134 -5.10 -15.35 -2.62
CA ALA A 134 -4.85 -14.57 -1.42
C ALA A 134 -3.70 -13.56 -1.62
N GLY A 135 -3.82 -12.39 -0.97
CA GLY A 135 -2.83 -11.32 -1.05
C GLY A 135 -2.65 -10.78 -2.46
N ASP A 136 -1.40 -10.50 -2.84
CA ASP A 136 -1.02 -9.93 -4.13
C ASP A 136 -1.47 -10.74 -5.36
N ALA A 137 -1.83 -12.02 -5.19
CA ALA A 137 -2.46 -12.82 -6.23
C ALA A 137 -3.89 -12.36 -6.56
N ALA A 138 -4.58 -11.67 -5.65
CA ALA A 138 -5.95 -11.18 -5.80
C ALA A 138 -6.05 -9.65 -5.87
N HIS A 139 -5.24 -8.91 -5.11
CA HIS A 139 -5.34 -7.45 -5.00
C HIS A 139 -3.99 -6.78 -4.74
N ILE A 140 -3.84 -5.52 -5.15
CA ILE A 140 -2.64 -4.69 -4.92
C ILE A 140 -3.10 -3.31 -4.48
N VAL A 141 -2.58 -2.82 -3.37
CA VAL A 141 -2.86 -1.46 -2.88
C VAL A 141 -1.65 -0.56 -3.05
N PRO A 142 -1.82 0.76 -3.25
CA PRO A 142 -0.70 1.68 -3.18
C PRO A 142 -0.12 1.67 -1.75
N PRO A 143 1.21 1.70 -1.61
CA PRO A 143 1.90 1.51 -0.34
C PRO A 143 1.62 2.64 0.66
N THR A 144 1.05 3.77 0.23
CA THR A 144 0.67 4.92 1.06
C THR A 144 -0.20 4.54 2.26
N GLY A 145 -1.08 3.54 2.11
CA GLY A 145 -1.93 3.06 3.20
C GLY A 145 -1.30 1.96 4.08
N ALA A 146 -0.14 1.44 3.69
CA ALA A 146 0.54 0.29 4.31
C ALA A 146 -0.37 -0.96 4.48
N LYS A 147 -1.21 -1.26 3.47
CA LYS A 147 -2.25 -2.31 3.59
C LYS A 147 -1.96 -3.66 2.94
N GLY A 148 -1.05 -3.77 1.97
CA GLY A 148 -0.89 -4.99 1.15
C GLY A 148 -0.68 -6.28 1.97
N LEU A 149 0.40 -6.34 2.75
CA LEU A 149 0.68 -7.49 3.62
C LEU A 149 -0.42 -7.73 4.66
N ASN A 150 -1.02 -6.65 5.18
CA ASN A 150 -2.10 -6.72 6.17
C ASN A 150 -3.43 -7.27 5.59
N LEU A 151 -3.68 -7.05 4.30
CA LEU A 151 -4.80 -7.67 3.59
C LEU A 151 -4.51 -9.14 3.28
N ALA A 152 -3.30 -9.46 2.83
CA ALA A 152 -2.88 -10.86 2.65
C ALA A 152 -3.05 -11.66 3.95
N ALA A 153 -2.70 -11.09 5.10
CA ALA A 153 -2.93 -11.72 6.41
C ALA A 153 -4.42 -12.01 6.69
N SER A 154 -5.32 -11.06 6.40
CA SER A 154 -6.77 -11.31 6.57
C SER A 154 -7.31 -12.35 5.60
N ASP A 155 -6.84 -12.38 4.35
CA ASP A 155 -7.25 -13.39 3.37
C ASP A 155 -6.88 -14.79 3.85
N ILE A 156 -5.65 -14.96 4.34
CA ILE A 156 -5.17 -16.23 4.90
C ILE A 156 -5.95 -16.58 6.17
N HIS A 157 -6.29 -15.60 7.00
CA HIS A 157 -7.14 -15.84 8.16
C HIS A 157 -8.51 -16.40 7.75
N TYR A 158 -9.20 -15.79 6.78
CA TYR A 158 -10.50 -16.27 6.32
C TYR A 158 -10.41 -17.64 5.65
N LEU A 159 -9.41 -17.85 4.78
CA LEU A 159 -9.22 -19.11 4.09
C LEU A 159 -8.86 -20.24 5.05
N SER A 160 -8.01 -19.98 6.05
CA SER A 160 -7.64 -20.99 7.05
C SER A 160 -8.84 -21.41 7.91
N GLN A 161 -9.67 -20.45 8.37
CA GLN A 161 -10.91 -20.78 9.08
C GLN A 161 -11.85 -21.64 8.24
N ALA A 162 -12.05 -21.26 6.98
CA ALA A 162 -12.89 -22.00 6.05
C ALA A 162 -12.40 -23.43 5.79
N LEU A 163 -11.09 -23.60 5.58
CA LEU A 163 -10.50 -24.93 5.39
C LEU A 163 -10.57 -25.78 6.66
N ILE A 164 -10.35 -25.20 7.83
CA ILE A 164 -10.47 -25.91 9.12
C ILE A 164 -11.90 -26.43 9.31
N ALA A 165 -12.91 -25.59 9.08
CA ALA A 165 -14.32 -25.98 9.19
C ALA A 165 -14.70 -27.07 8.19
N HIS A 166 -14.23 -26.97 6.94
CA HIS A 166 -14.44 -28.02 5.93
C HIS A 166 -13.89 -29.38 6.38
N PHE A 167 -12.63 -29.42 6.82
CA PHE A 167 -11.98 -30.69 7.14
C PHE A 167 -12.41 -31.29 8.48
N ARG A 168 -12.83 -30.47 9.45
CA ARG A 168 -13.27 -30.95 10.77
C ARG A 168 -14.75 -31.28 10.81
N ASP A 169 -15.56 -30.38 10.24
CA ASP A 169 -17.00 -30.35 10.47
C ASP A 169 -17.79 -30.61 9.18
N GLY A 170 -17.11 -30.73 8.02
CA GLY A 170 -17.75 -30.85 6.72
C GLY A 170 -18.45 -29.57 6.26
N ASP A 171 -18.12 -28.43 6.87
CA ASP A 171 -18.77 -27.14 6.60
C ASP A 171 -18.06 -26.36 5.49
N ASP A 172 -18.72 -26.26 4.34
CA ASP A 172 -18.28 -25.51 3.16
C ASP A 172 -18.70 -24.04 3.13
N SER A 173 -19.42 -23.56 4.14
CA SER A 173 -19.97 -22.20 4.17
C SER A 173 -18.88 -21.14 4.01
N GLY A 174 -17.78 -21.27 4.75
CA GLY A 174 -16.64 -20.35 4.68
C GLY A 174 -15.90 -20.38 3.35
N LEU A 175 -15.79 -21.55 2.71
CA LEU A 175 -15.18 -21.68 1.39
C LEU A 175 -16.09 -21.09 0.31
N THR A 176 -17.40 -21.25 0.48
CA THR A 176 -18.41 -20.71 -0.43
C THR A 176 -18.43 -19.18 -0.40
N GLY A 177 -18.47 -18.60 0.81
CA GLY A 177 -18.49 -17.16 1.06
C GLY A 177 -17.12 -16.46 1.08
N TYR A 178 -16.02 -17.16 0.77
CA TYR A 178 -14.65 -16.63 0.90
C TYR A 178 -14.46 -15.29 0.19
N SER A 179 -14.85 -15.21 -1.08
CA SER A 179 -14.64 -13.99 -1.89
C SER A 179 -15.43 -12.81 -1.36
N GLU A 180 -16.71 -12.99 -1.01
CA GLU A 180 -17.54 -11.92 -0.47
C GLU A 180 -16.95 -11.36 0.83
N ARG A 181 -16.56 -12.24 1.76
CA ARG A 181 -15.98 -11.85 3.05
C ARG A 181 -14.64 -11.13 2.87
N ALA A 182 -13.74 -11.66 2.05
CA ALA A 182 -12.43 -11.05 1.81
C ALA A 182 -12.58 -9.69 1.08
N LEU A 183 -13.39 -9.62 0.01
CA LEU A 183 -13.59 -8.41 -0.79
C LEU A 183 -14.21 -7.27 0.02
N ALA A 184 -15.11 -7.57 0.96
CA ALA A 184 -15.69 -6.56 1.85
C ALA A 184 -14.63 -5.80 2.67
N ARG A 185 -13.51 -6.46 3.01
CA ARG A 185 -12.37 -5.83 3.69
C ARG A 185 -11.39 -5.20 2.69
N VAL A 186 -11.09 -5.89 1.59
CA VAL A 186 -10.18 -5.40 0.53
C VAL A 186 -10.63 -4.05 0.01
N TRP A 187 -11.92 -3.89 -0.33
CA TRP A 187 -12.42 -2.61 -0.85
C TRP A 187 -12.34 -1.45 0.14
N LYS A 188 -12.54 -1.70 1.43
CA LYS A 188 -12.39 -0.66 2.47
C LYS A 188 -10.94 -0.21 2.60
N ALA A 189 -10.00 -1.15 2.51
CA ALA A 189 -8.56 -0.88 2.56
C ALA A 189 -8.05 -0.22 1.26
N GLU A 190 -8.56 -0.61 0.10
CA GLU A 190 -8.30 0.05 -1.19
C GLU A 190 -8.80 1.49 -1.16
N ARG A 191 -10.04 1.74 -0.73
CA ARG A 191 -10.58 3.09 -0.54
C ARG A 191 -9.68 3.94 0.36
N PHE A 192 -9.23 3.40 1.49
CA PHE A 192 -8.31 4.12 2.38
C PHE A 192 -6.96 4.41 1.73
N SER A 193 -6.37 3.42 1.04
CA SER A 193 -5.06 3.56 0.40
C SER A 193 -5.11 4.53 -0.79
N TRP A 194 -6.20 4.51 -1.57
CA TRP A 194 -6.52 5.47 -2.62
C TRP A 194 -6.66 6.89 -2.05
N TRP A 195 -7.44 7.06 -0.97
CA TRP A 195 -7.64 8.36 -0.34
C TRP A 195 -6.33 8.94 0.21
N MET A 196 -5.53 8.14 0.94
CA MET A 196 -4.19 8.54 1.40
C MET A 196 -3.28 8.95 0.24
N THR A 197 -3.33 8.21 -0.87
CA THR A 197 -2.53 8.52 -2.07
C THR A 197 -2.97 9.84 -2.71
N GLY A 198 -4.28 10.07 -2.83
CA GLY A 198 -4.85 11.33 -3.32
C GLY A 198 -4.51 12.53 -2.44
N LEU A 199 -4.53 12.35 -1.12
CA LEU A 199 -4.26 13.42 -0.16
C LEU A 199 -2.79 13.85 -0.14
N LEU A 200 -1.85 12.89 -0.26
CA LEU A 200 -0.44 13.11 0.05
C LEU A 200 0.48 13.33 -1.17
N HIS A 201 0.04 12.97 -2.37
CA HIS A 201 0.88 13.05 -3.58
C HIS A 201 0.52 14.23 -4.47
N ARG A 202 1.49 14.69 -5.25
CA ARG A 202 1.26 15.64 -6.32
C ARG A 202 0.93 14.90 -7.62
N PHE A 203 -0.23 15.16 -8.22
CA PHE A 203 -0.57 14.62 -9.53
C PHE A 203 -0.19 15.63 -10.63
N PRO A 204 0.30 15.18 -11.80
CA PRO A 204 0.74 16.07 -12.87
C PRO A 204 -0.40 16.95 -13.40
N ASP A 205 -1.62 16.40 -13.47
CA ASP A 205 -2.78 17.07 -14.06
C ASP A 205 -3.68 17.76 -13.00
N THR A 206 -3.18 18.02 -11.79
CA THR A 206 -3.95 18.72 -10.76
C THR A 206 -4.08 20.20 -11.09
N ASP A 207 -5.30 20.63 -11.43
CA ASP A 207 -5.65 22.04 -11.62
C ASP A 207 -5.68 22.84 -10.30
N ALA A 208 -5.94 24.14 -10.40
CA ALA A 208 -5.99 25.03 -9.24
C ALA A 208 -7.11 24.65 -8.25
N PHE A 209 -8.24 24.14 -8.74
CA PHE A 209 -9.35 23.73 -7.89
C PHE A 209 -8.98 22.45 -7.10
N GLY A 210 -8.45 21.44 -7.77
CA GLY A 210 -7.99 20.19 -7.17
C GLY A 210 -6.90 20.42 -6.13
N ALA A 211 -5.96 21.33 -6.39
CA ALA A 211 -4.93 21.71 -5.41
C ALA A 211 -5.54 22.35 -4.15
N ARG A 212 -6.53 23.24 -4.32
CA ARG A 212 -7.26 23.84 -3.19
C ARG A 212 -8.10 22.82 -2.42
N MET A 213 -8.71 21.86 -3.11
CA MET A 213 -9.46 20.77 -2.47
C MET A 213 -8.54 19.84 -1.66
N GLN A 214 -7.37 19.49 -2.19
CA GLN A 214 -6.38 18.69 -1.46
C GLN A 214 -5.93 19.42 -0.18
N ALA A 215 -5.63 20.72 -0.27
CA ALA A 215 -5.26 21.52 0.90
C ALA A 215 -6.41 21.63 1.92
N ALA A 216 -7.66 21.79 1.45
CA ALA A 216 -8.84 21.84 2.31
C ALA A 216 -9.07 20.51 3.06
N GLU A 217 -8.88 19.37 2.38
CA GLU A 217 -8.98 18.04 2.99
C GLU A 217 -7.91 17.86 4.08
N PHE A 218 -6.68 18.29 3.82
CA PHE A 218 -5.59 18.23 4.79
C PHE A 218 -5.89 19.12 6.02
N ALA A 219 -6.39 20.34 5.80
CA ALA A 219 -6.77 21.26 6.87
C ALA A 219 -7.93 20.72 7.71
N TYR A 220 -8.94 20.11 7.07
CA TYR A 220 -10.05 19.47 7.76
C TYR A 220 -9.56 18.30 8.63
N LEU A 221 -8.70 17.45 8.09
CA LEU A 221 -8.08 16.35 8.84
C LEU A 221 -7.28 16.86 10.05
N ALA A 222 -6.54 17.97 9.91
CA ALA A 222 -5.76 18.55 11.00
C ALA A 222 -6.63 19.14 12.14
N GLN A 223 -7.88 19.51 11.85
CA GLN A 223 -8.74 20.27 12.77
C GLN A 223 -9.95 19.47 13.30
N SER A 224 -10.30 18.35 12.68
CA SER A 224 -11.51 17.56 13.00
C SER A 224 -11.17 16.25 13.72
N PRO A 225 -11.52 16.10 15.01
CA PRO A 225 -11.34 14.84 15.73
C PRO A 225 -12.04 13.65 15.07
N ALA A 226 -13.19 13.88 14.43
CA ALA A 226 -13.91 12.82 13.71
C ALA A 226 -13.12 12.32 12.48
N ALA A 227 -12.52 13.24 11.72
CA ALA A 227 -11.68 12.87 10.58
C ALA A 227 -10.40 12.14 11.03
N GLN A 228 -9.78 12.60 12.11
CA GLN A 228 -8.61 11.95 12.71
C GLN A 228 -8.94 10.54 13.22
N THR A 229 -10.11 10.38 13.84
CA THR A 229 -10.60 9.06 14.30
C THR A 229 -10.80 8.12 13.10
N ALA A 230 -11.43 8.60 12.02
CA ALA A 230 -11.61 7.82 10.80
C ALA A 230 -10.28 7.44 10.14
N LEU A 231 -9.29 8.34 10.11
CA LEU A 231 -7.94 8.01 9.66
C LEU A 231 -7.30 6.96 10.57
N ALA A 232 -7.39 7.13 11.89
CA ALA A 232 -6.77 6.24 12.87
C ALA A 232 -7.33 4.81 12.78
N GLU A 233 -8.65 4.63 12.79
CA GLU A 233 -9.26 3.29 12.69
C GLU A 233 -8.90 2.58 11.39
N ASN A 234 -8.82 3.32 10.28
CA ASN A 234 -8.43 2.74 9.01
C ASN A 234 -6.93 2.44 8.99
N TYR A 235 -6.09 3.30 9.58
CA TYR A 235 -4.63 3.11 9.63
C TYR A 235 -4.20 1.93 10.51
N VAL A 236 -4.82 1.75 11.69
CA VAL A 236 -4.57 0.56 12.53
C VAL A 236 -5.20 -0.71 11.94
N GLY A 237 -6.24 -0.55 11.12
CA GLY A 237 -6.90 -1.62 10.38
C GLY A 237 -8.26 -1.96 10.98
N LEU A 238 -9.24 -2.08 10.09
CA LEU A 238 -10.61 -2.45 10.45
C LEU A 238 -10.68 -3.91 10.94
N PRO A 239 -11.70 -4.25 11.75
CA PRO A 239 -11.94 -5.61 12.25
C PRO A 239 -11.99 -6.67 11.14
N TYR A 240 -11.71 -7.91 11.54
CA TYR A 240 -11.72 -9.10 10.69
C TYR A 240 -13.12 -9.72 10.61
#